data_AF-A0A6V1RG59-F1
#
_entry.id   AF-A0A6V1RG59-F1
#
_cell.length_a   1.000
_cell.length_b   1.000
_cell.length_c   1.000
_cell.angle_alpha   90.00
_cell.angle_beta   90.00
_cell.angle_gamma   90.00
#
_symmetry.space_group_name_H-M   'P 1'
#
loop_
_entity.id
_entity.type
_entity.pdbx_description
1 polymer ?
#
loop_
_entity_poly.entity_id
_entity_poly.type
_entity_poly.pdbx_seq_one_letter_code
_entity_poly.pdbx_strand_id
1 'polypeptide(L)'
;AVCVVLLLHGHSRRTLNKTTIIIIITPSVPHPRLPQVLTTNLWSSELSKLVANAFLAQRVSSINSISALCEETGADIGQVAHAVGYDPRIGSRFLNASVGFGGSCFQKDILNLVYLCETFGLDEVAHYWHQVVLMNDYQKKRFARKMVRSMFNTVTGKQIAVLGFAFKKDTGDTRETASVFVMKDLLDEQAQLHVYDPQVKRDQMFVEFDYTCGVNTETYPAVEGMITTSPDPYSACDGAHALAILTEWDEFKTLDYRRIYAAMAKPAFVFDGRNILDHAALRAIGFEVHAIGKPDPAVHPGC
;
A
#
# COMPACT_ATOMS: atom_id res chain seq x y z
N ALA A 1 -7.08 13.66 -1.90
CA ALA A 1 -5.66 13.81 -2.28
C ALA A 1 -5.31 15.29 -2.23
N VAL A 2 -4.17 15.68 -1.67
CA VAL A 2 -3.68 17.06 -1.82
C VAL A 2 -2.98 17.14 -3.16
N CYS A 3 -3.62 17.78 -4.14
CA CYS A 3 -2.97 18.06 -5.41
C CYS A 3 -2.20 19.36 -5.24
N VAL A 4 -0.89 19.27 -5.04
CA VAL A 4 0.01 20.41 -5.13
C VAL A 4 0.27 20.60 -6.63
N VAL A 5 -0.50 21.48 -7.27
CA VAL A 5 -0.28 21.86 -8.66
C VAL A 5 0.72 23.01 -8.65
N LEU A 6 1.94 22.75 -9.12
CA LEU A 6 2.96 23.76 -9.36
C LEU A 6 2.67 24.38 -10.73
N LEU A 7 2.31 25.66 -10.79
CA LEU A 7 2.21 26.42 -12.04
C LEU A 7 3.52 27.18 -12.28
N LEU A 8 4.17 26.94 -13.42
CA LEU A 8 5.41 27.61 -13.81
C LEU A 8 5.20 28.72 -14.87
N HIS A 9 5.88 29.84 -14.59
CA HIS A 9 6.44 30.89 -15.46
C HIS A 9 5.53 31.93 -16.17
N GLY A 10 5.73 33.19 -15.76
CA GLY A 10 5.53 34.38 -16.59
C GLY A 10 6.76 35.31 -16.52
N HIS A 11 7.50 35.45 -17.62
CA HIS A 11 8.56 36.47 -17.74
C HIS A 11 7.93 37.81 -18.11
N SER A 12 7.96 38.80 -17.21
CA SER A 12 7.73 40.21 -17.55
C SER A 12 9.05 40.98 -17.55
N ARG A 13 9.46 41.50 -18.71
CA ARG A 13 10.74 42.16 -18.99
C ARG A 13 10.92 43.56 -18.34
N ARG A 14 10.16 43.96 -17.32
CA ARG A 14 10.20 45.36 -16.84
C ARG A 14 10.56 45.64 -15.39
N THR A 15 10.83 44.65 -14.54
CA THR A 15 11.33 44.92 -13.17
C THR A 15 12.15 43.74 -12.64
N LEU A 16 13.33 44.02 -12.09
CA LEU A 16 14.23 43.03 -11.48
C LEU A 16 13.54 42.15 -10.42
N ASN A 17 13.82 40.85 -10.50
CA ASN A 17 13.95 39.87 -9.40
C ASN A 17 12.76 39.58 -8.45
N LYS A 18 11.62 39.09 -8.97
CA LYS A 18 10.77 38.18 -8.18
C LYS A 18 10.16 37.09 -9.06
N THR A 19 10.87 35.97 -9.19
CA THR A 19 10.27 34.71 -9.70
C THR A 19 9.20 34.30 -8.69
N THR A 20 7.95 34.61 -9.01
CA THR A 20 6.80 34.28 -8.17
C THR A 20 6.22 32.98 -8.70
N ILE A 21 6.46 31.87 -8.00
CA ILE A 21 5.86 30.57 -8.34
C ILE A 21 4.64 30.39 -7.45
N ILE A 22 3.51 30.05 -8.09
CA ILE A 22 2.21 29.86 -7.45
C ILE A 22 2.05 28.37 -7.18
N ILE A 23 2.01 28.01 -5.89
CA ILE A 23 1.58 26.68 -5.45
C ILE A 23 0.07 26.74 -5.20
N ILE A 24 -0.70 26.01 -6.01
CA ILE A 24 -2.13 25.83 -5.77
C ILE A 24 -2.28 24.58 -4.90
N ILE A 25 -2.75 24.77 -3.67
CA ILE A 25 -3.21 23.70 -2.80
C ILE A 25 -4.73 23.66 -2.97
N THR A 26 -5.24 22.74 -3.79
CA THR A 26 -6.68 22.46 -3.81
C THR A 26 -6.99 21.38 -2.77
N PRO A 27 -7.52 21.73 -1.58
CA PRO A 27 -8.21 20.73 -0.78
C PRO A 27 -9.44 20.22 -1.56
N SER A 28 -9.81 18.95 -1.38
CA SER A 28 -11.03 18.37 -1.95
C SER A 28 -12.31 19.08 -1.49
N VAL A 29 -12.23 19.94 -0.47
CA VAL A 29 -13.28 20.85 -0.01
C VAL A 29 -12.64 22.24 0.16
N PRO A 30 -13.10 23.28 -0.57
CA PRO A 30 -12.56 24.62 -0.41
C PRO A 30 -12.78 25.14 1.01
N HIS A 31 -11.71 25.46 1.73
CA HIS A 31 -11.83 26.13 3.03
C HIS A 31 -11.92 27.64 2.80
N PRO A 32 -12.97 28.34 3.25
CA PRO A 32 -13.22 29.76 2.93
C PRO A 32 -12.21 30.76 3.51
N ARG A 33 -11.13 30.31 4.14
CA ARG A 33 -10.13 31.15 4.84
C ARG A 33 -8.66 30.83 4.51
N LEU A 34 -8.39 29.85 3.64
CA LEU A 34 -7.02 29.54 3.24
C LEU A 34 -6.71 30.20 1.90
N PRO A 35 -5.57 30.90 1.75
CA PRO A 35 -5.16 31.39 0.44
C PRO A 35 -4.98 30.20 -0.50
N GLN A 36 -5.71 30.20 -1.62
CA GLN A 36 -5.65 29.14 -2.64
C GLN A 36 -4.32 29.14 -3.42
N VAL A 37 -3.53 30.20 -3.25
CA VAL A 37 -2.26 30.45 -3.94
C VAL A 37 -1.22 30.87 -2.91
N LEU A 38 -0.14 30.11 -2.83
CA LEU A 38 1.05 30.47 -2.05
C LEU A 38 2.17 30.89 -3.01
N THR A 39 2.88 31.97 -2.66
CA THR A 39 3.98 32.50 -3.47
C THR A 39 5.31 32.30 -2.76
N THR A 40 6.29 31.78 -3.49
CA THR A 40 7.63 31.51 -2.95
C THR A 40 8.71 31.62 -4.03
N ASN A 41 9.98 31.54 -3.64
CA ASN A 41 11.11 31.41 -4.57
C ASN A 41 11.14 30.01 -5.23
N LEU A 42 11.92 29.87 -6.29
CA LEU A 42 12.02 28.63 -7.08
C LEU A 42 12.37 27.40 -6.25
N TRP A 43 13.50 27.44 -5.54
CA TRP A 43 14.00 26.32 -4.74
C TRP A 43 13.01 25.87 -3.67
N SER A 44 12.43 26.82 -2.94
CA SER A 44 11.42 26.53 -1.94
C SER A 44 10.16 25.92 -2.56
N SER A 45 9.79 26.29 -3.79
CA SER A 45 8.64 25.69 -4.48
C SER A 45 8.89 24.24 -4.86
N GLU A 46 10.04 23.94 -5.47
CA GLU A 46 10.41 22.60 -5.91
C GLU A 46 10.56 21.65 -4.71
N LEU A 47 11.29 22.09 -3.68
CA LEU A 47 11.49 21.30 -2.46
C LEU A 47 10.16 21.04 -1.74
N SER A 48 9.25 22.01 -1.70
CA SER A 48 7.94 21.83 -1.04
C SER A 48 7.15 20.67 -1.62
N LYS A 49 7.27 20.38 -2.93
CA LYS A 49 6.58 19.25 -3.54
C LYS A 49 7.14 17.90 -3.08
N LEU A 50 8.47 17.76 -3.07
CA LEU A 50 9.15 16.55 -2.59
C LEU A 50 8.84 16.32 -1.12
N VAL A 51 9.00 17.36 -0.29
CA VAL A 51 8.78 17.29 1.16
C VAL A 51 7.32 16.97 1.48
N ALA A 52 6.34 17.57 0.81
CA ALA A 52 4.93 17.25 1.05
C ALA A 52 4.61 15.76 0.81
N ASN A 53 5.12 15.19 -0.29
CA ASN A 53 4.94 13.76 -0.58
C ASN A 53 5.70 12.88 0.42
N ALA A 54 6.91 13.28 0.83
CA ALA A 54 7.69 12.58 1.85
C ALA A 54 6.98 12.57 3.22
N PHE A 55 6.37 13.67 3.65
CA PHE A 55 5.56 13.73 4.88
C PHE A 55 4.31 12.84 4.81
N LEU A 56 3.62 12.79 3.67
CA LEU A 56 2.46 11.91 3.49
C LEU A 56 2.86 10.43 3.58
N ALA A 57 3.94 10.05 2.90
CA ALA A 57 4.49 8.70 2.94
C ALA A 57 5.03 8.34 4.34
N GLN A 58 5.69 9.28 5.00
CA GLN A 58 6.20 9.11 6.36
C GLN A 58 5.07 8.74 7.32
N ARG A 59 3.91 9.42 7.27
CA ARG A 59 2.77 9.08 8.14
C ARG A 59 2.30 7.64 7.94
N VAL A 60 2.27 7.16 6.70
CA VAL A 60 1.91 5.77 6.38
C VAL A 60 2.95 4.80 6.92
N SER A 61 4.25 5.04 6.68
CA SER A 61 5.32 4.19 7.22
C SER A 61 5.38 4.21 8.75
N SER A 62 5.12 5.36 9.38
CA SER A 62 5.05 5.48 10.83
C SER A 62 3.89 4.67 11.41
N ILE A 63 2.67 4.76 10.84
CA ILE A 63 1.57 3.95 11.37
C ILE A 63 1.76 2.45 11.06
N ASN A 64 2.40 2.12 9.94
CA ASN A 64 2.76 0.75 9.60
C ASN A 64 3.81 0.16 10.56
N SER A 65 4.79 0.94 11.02
CA SER A 65 5.74 0.44 12.02
C SER A 65 5.04 0.11 13.35
N ILE A 66 4.09 0.95 13.77
CA ILE A 66 3.27 0.70 14.96
C ILE A 66 2.34 -0.49 14.75
N SER A 67 1.86 -0.74 13.53
CA SER A 67 1.04 -1.93 13.23
C SER A 67 1.77 -3.24 13.56
N ALA A 68 3.08 -3.33 13.30
CA ALA A 68 3.87 -4.50 13.67
C ALA A 68 3.93 -4.67 15.20
N LEU A 69 4.11 -3.57 15.95
CA LEU A 69 4.11 -3.61 17.41
C LEU A 69 2.74 -4.00 17.99
N CYS A 70 1.65 -3.53 17.37
CA CYS A 70 0.28 -3.91 17.75
C CYS A 70 0.06 -5.42 17.65
N GLU A 71 0.56 -6.05 16.58
CA GLU A 71 0.45 -7.50 16.37
C GLU A 71 1.15 -8.30 17.49
N GLU A 72 2.28 -7.82 18.01
CA GLU A 72 3.04 -8.50 19.08
C GLU A 72 2.45 -8.24 20.48
N THR A 73 1.91 -7.04 20.71
CA THR A 73 1.46 -6.59 22.05
C THR A 73 -0.01 -6.86 22.33
N GLY A 74 -0.79 -7.24 21.32
CA GLY A 74 -2.23 -7.41 21.44
C GLY A 74 -3.04 -6.12 21.24
N ALA A 75 -2.38 -4.99 20.96
CA ALA A 75 -3.05 -3.72 20.67
C ALA A 75 -3.69 -3.72 19.26
N ASP A 76 -4.65 -2.82 19.05
CA ASP A 76 -5.35 -2.64 17.76
C ASP A 76 -4.90 -1.35 17.07
N ILE A 77 -4.32 -1.47 15.88
CA ILE A 77 -3.79 -0.32 15.13
C ILE A 77 -4.88 0.69 14.75
N GLY A 78 -6.11 0.25 14.53
CA GLY A 78 -7.23 1.14 14.25
C GLY A 78 -7.59 2.00 15.45
N GLN A 79 -7.57 1.42 16.66
CA GLN A 79 -7.79 2.16 17.91
C GLN A 79 -6.64 3.13 18.19
N VAL A 80 -5.39 2.68 18.00
CA VAL A 80 -4.19 3.52 18.17
C VAL A 80 -4.19 4.68 17.18
N ALA A 81 -4.44 4.42 15.90
CA ALA A 81 -4.53 5.45 14.86
C ALA A 81 -5.63 6.47 15.14
N HIS A 82 -6.80 6.00 15.62
CA HIS A 82 -7.90 6.87 16.01
C HIS A 82 -7.51 7.78 17.19
N ALA A 83 -6.91 7.22 18.24
CA ALA A 83 -6.49 7.98 19.41
C ALA A 83 -5.41 9.02 19.08
N VAL A 84 -4.37 8.62 18.32
CA VAL A 84 -3.30 9.51 17.87
C VAL A 84 -3.84 10.60 16.92
N GLY A 85 -4.72 10.23 16.00
CA GLY A 85 -5.34 11.14 15.04
C GLY A 85 -6.33 12.14 15.64
N TYR A 86 -6.76 11.92 16.88
CA TYR A 86 -7.65 12.84 17.62
C TYR A 86 -6.93 14.11 18.06
N ASP A 87 -5.60 14.07 18.22
CA ASP A 87 -4.80 15.27 18.45
C ASP A 87 -4.80 16.13 17.16
N PRO A 88 -5.36 17.36 17.19
CA PRO A 88 -5.49 18.18 15.99
C PRO A 88 -4.14 18.63 15.39
N ARG A 89 -3.04 18.55 16.14
CA ARG A 89 -1.69 18.83 15.64
C ARG A 89 -1.17 17.70 14.75
N ILE A 90 -1.68 16.48 14.94
CA ILE A 90 -1.36 15.31 14.14
C ILE A 90 -2.42 15.12 13.03
N GLY A 91 -3.70 15.18 13.40
CA GLY A 91 -4.85 14.95 12.52
C GLY A 91 -5.02 13.49 12.09
N SER A 92 -6.22 13.15 11.63
CA SER A 92 -6.64 11.75 11.37
C SER A 92 -6.32 11.20 9.97
N ARG A 93 -5.84 12.03 9.04
CA ARG A 93 -5.59 11.61 7.65
C ARG A 93 -4.26 10.88 7.49
N PHE A 94 -4.17 9.96 6.51
CA PHE A 94 -2.95 9.18 6.23
C PHE A 94 -2.43 8.39 7.45
N LEU A 95 -3.35 7.92 8.31
CA LEU A 95 -3.07 7.06 9.46
C LEU A 95 -3.74 5.68 9.31
N ASN A 96 -4.12 5.29 8.10
CA ASN A 96 -4.62 3.94 7.85
C ASN A 96 -3.43 3.03 7.57
N ALA A 97 -3.19 2.07 8.47
CA ALA A 97 -2.18 1.04 8.23
C ALA A 97 -2.60 0.12 7.08
N SER A 98 -1.64 -0.25 6.25
CA SER A 98 -1.84 -1.07 5.06
C SER A 98 -0.63 -1.97 4.79
N VAL A 99 -0.74 -2.84 3.79
CA VAL A 99 0.36 -3.71 3.32
C VAL A 99 1.55 -2.93 2.77
N GLY A 100 1.33 -1.66 2.42
CA GLY A 100 2.33 -0.72 1.96
C GLY A 100 1.67 0.41 1.17
N PHE A 101 2.37 1.53 1.03
CA PHE A 101 2.04 2.50 0.01
C PHE A 101 2.66 2.10 -1.34
N GLY A 102 2.05 2.57 -2.42
CA GLY A 102 2.54 2.43 -3.79
C GLY A 102 2.27 3.68 -4.62
N GLY A 103 2.27 3.53 -5.94
CA GLY A 103 2.08 4.62 -6.90
C GLY A 103 3.39 5.35 -7.22
N SER A 104 3.43 5.99 -8.38
CA SER A 104 4.65 6.58 -8.96
C SER A 104 5.27 7.76 -8.21
N CYS A 105 4.62 8.26 -7.15
CA CYS A 105 4.99 9.53 -6.53
C CYS A 105 5.77 9.36 -5.23
N PHE A 106 5.31 8.54 -4.28
CA PHE A 106 5.91 8.53 -2.95
C PHE A 106 7.35 8.02 -2.93
N GLN A 107 7.58 6.79 -3.39
CA GLN A 107 8.93 6.20 -3.38
C GLN A 107 9.92 7.03 -4.19
N LYS A 108 9.53 7.40 -5.42
CA LYS A 108 10.34 8.22 -6.32
C LYS A 108 10.73 9.56 -5.71
N ASP A 109 9.77 10.30 -5.15
CA ASP A 109 10.04 11.64 -4.60
C ASP A 109 10.88 11.58 -3.31
N ILE A 110 10.71 10.53 -2.49
CA ILE A 110 11.55 10.30 -1.32
C ILE A 110 12.98 9.93 -1.73
N LEU A 111 13.16 9.02 -2.70
CA LEU A 111 14.50 8.66 -3.18
C LEU A 111 15.22 9.83 -3.85
N ASN A 112 14.49 10.69 -4.57
CA ASN A 112 15.04 11.96 -5.06
C ASN A 112 15.48 12.89 -3.91
N LEU A 113 14.69 12.97 -2.83
CA LEU A 113 15.05 13.76 -1.65
C LEU A 113 16.30 13.20 -0.96
N VAL A 114 16.40 11.88 -0.80
CA VAL A 114 17.57 11.18 -0.24
C VAL A 114 18.81 11.49 -1.08
N TYR A 115 18.74 11.29 -2.40
CA TYR A 115 19.83 11.58 -3.32
C TYR A 115 20.27 13.06 -3.29
N LEU A 116 19.31 13.98 -3.18
CA LEU A 116 19.60 15.40 -3.04
C LEU A 116 20.39 15.68 -1.75
N CYS A 117 19.98 15.08 -0.63
CA CYS A 117 20.70 15.20 0.64
C CYS A 117 22.14 14.65 0.55
N GLU A 118 22.33 13.47 -0.05
CA GLU A 118 23.66 12.87 -0.27
C GLU A 118 24.55 13.77 -1.14
N THR A 119 23.99 14.37 -2.20
CA THR A 119 24.71 15.29 -3.10
C THR A 119 25.25 16.52 -2.36
N PHE A 120 24.56 16.99 -1.31
CA PHE A 120 24.99 18.10 -0.46
C PHE A 120 25.81 17.66 0.77
N GLY A 121 26.13 16.36 0.92
CA GLY A 121 26.86 15.81 2.07
C GLY A 121 26.05 15.82 3.37
N LEU A 122 24.72 15.72 3.29
CA LEU A 122 23.79 15.69 4.44
C LEU A 122 23.35 14.26 4.75
N ASP A 123 24.30 13.40 5.09
CA ASP A 123 24.09 11.95 5.21
C ASP A 123 23.06 11.60 6.30
N GLU A 124 23.02 12.30 7.42
CA GLU A 124 22.02 12.06 8.49
C GLU A 124 20.60 12.34 8.01
N VAL A 125 20.41 13.36 7.17
CA VAL A 125 19.10 13.71 6.60
C VAL A 125 18.69 12.70 5.54
N ALA A 126 19.64 12.25 4.71
CA ALA A 126 19.43 11.18 3.74
C ALA A 126 18.97 9.90 4.44
N HIS A 127 19.69 9.45 5.48
CA HIS A 127 19.34 8.27 6.24
C HIS A 127 17.96 8.38 6.90
N TYR A 128 17.60 9.54 7.46
CA TYR A 128 16.29 9.76 8.06
C TYR A 128 15.14 9.54 7.07
N TRP A 129 15.22 10.13 5.88
CA TRP A 129 14.17 9.97 4.87
C TRP A 129 14.18 8.59 4.22
N HIS A 130 15.35 7.96 4.10
CA HIS A 130 15.45 6.60 3.58
C HIS A 130 14.71 5.57 4.47
N GLN A 131 14.64 5.79 5.79
CA GLN A 131 13.85 4.94 6.69
C GLN A 131 12.36 4.83 6.29
N VAL A 132 11.80 5.86 5.65
CA VAL A 132 10.41 5.83 5.18
C VAL A 132 10.22 4.75 4.12
N VAL A 133 11.18 4.59 3.21
CA VAL A 133 11.16 3.55 2.16
C VAL A 133 11.45 2.18 2.77
N LEU A 134 12.50 2.07 3.58
CA LEU A 134 12.88 0.81 4.22
C LEU A 134 11.74 0.22 5.08
N MET A 135 10.99 1.06 5.80
CA MET A 135 9.84 0.63 6.57
C MET A 135 8.68 0.15 5.67
N ASN A 136 8.47 0.78 4.51
CA ASN A 136 7.47 0.33 3.54
C ASN A 136 7.84 -1.04 2.94
N ASP A 137 9.12 -1.25 2.63
CA ASP A 137 9.61 -2.53 2.12
C ASP A 137 9.55 -3.64 3.17
N TYR A 138 9.87 -3.31 4.43
CA TYR A 138 9.66 -4.20 5.56
C TYR A 138 8.18 -4.60 5.70
N GLN A 139 7.25 -3.65 5.59
CA GLN A 139 5.81 -3.90 5.68
C GLN A 139 5.32 -4.89 4.61
N LYS A 140 5.75 -4.71 3.34
CA LYS A 140 5.40 -5.62 2.23
C LYS A 140 5.93 -7.04 2.49
N LYS A 141 7.22 -7.16 2.84
CA LYS A 141 7.90 -8.43 3.11
C LYS A 141 7.32 -9.17 4.32
N ARG A 142 7.06 -8.47 5.43
CA ARG A 142 6.53 -9.12 6.64
C ARG A 142 5.11 -9.66 6.42
N PHE A 143 4.32 -9.00 5.57
CA PHE A 143 2.97 -9.47 5.25
C PHE A 143 3.03 -10.79 4.47
N ALA A 144 3.83 -10.86 3.41
CA ALA A 144 4.05 -12.11 2.66
C ALA A 144 4.58 -13.24 3.57
N ARG A 145 5.59 -12.95 4.41
CA ARG A 145 6.10 -13.94 5.38
C ARG A 145 5.04 -14.40 6.37
N LYS A 146 4.15 -13.52 6.82
CA LYS A 146 3.03 -13.90 7.71
C LYS A 146 2.10 -14.87 7.01
N MET A 147 1.82 -14.67 5.73
CA MET A 147 1.03 -15.62 4.92
C MET A 147 1.67 -17.00 4.90
N VAL A 148 2.96 -17.08 4.55
CA VAL A 148 3.72 -18.34 4.49
C VAL A 148 3.76 -19.03 5.85
N ARG A 149 4.08 -18.29 6.92
CA ARG A 149 4.17 -18.82 8.29
C ARG A 149 2.83 -19.38 8.76
N SER A 150 1.73 -18.64 8.53
CA SER A 150 0.39 -19.04 8.97
C SER A 150 -0.10 -20.28 8.21
N MET A 151 0.30 -20.43 6.95
CA MET A 151 0.01 -21.62 6.15
C MET A 151 1.04 -22.75 6.33
N PHE A 152 1.51 -22.95 7.57
CA PHE A 152 2.41 -24.04 7.98
C PHE A 152 3.83 -23.96 7.37
N ASN A 153 4.35 -22.74 7.18
CA ASN A 153 5.67 -22.46 6.60
C ASN A 153 5.87 -23.01 5.18
N THR A 154 4.80 -23.27 4.44
CA THR A 154 4.89 -23.65 3.02
C THR A 154 3.65 -23.22 2.24
N VAL A 155 3.88 -22.62 1.07
CA VAL A 155 2.84 -22.27 0.10
C VAL A 155 3.08 -22.90 -1.27
N THR A 156 4.05 -23.81 -1.38
CA THR A 156 4.38 -24.51 -2.62
C THR A 156 3.15 -25.24 -3.16
N GLY A 157 2.74 -24.91 -4.38
CA GLY A 157 1.56 -25.47 -5.04
C GLY A 157 0.22 -25.02 -4.45
N LYS A 158 0.20 -24.24 -3.36
CA LYS A 158 -1.06 -23.74 -2.79
C LYS A 158 -1.62 -22.62 -3.66
N GLN A 159 -2.90 -22.73 -3.96
CA GLN A 159 -3.64 -21.65 -4.58
C GLN A 159 -3.95 -20.54 -3.57
N ILE A 160 -3.54 -19.31 -3.90
CA ILE A 160 -3.81 -18.09 -3.14
C ILE A 160 -4.60 -17.14 -4.04
N ALA A 161 -5.81 -16.80 -3.61
CA ALA A 161 -6.60 -15.76 -4.23
C ALA A 161 -6.06 -14.38 -3.82
N VAL A 162 -5.77 -13.53 -4.79
CA VAL A 162 -5.32 -12.15 -4.59
C VAL A 162 -6.40 -11.22 -5.12
N LEU A 163 -7.07 -10.49 -4.23
CA LEU A 163 -8.06 -9.49 -4.59
C LEU A 163 -7.42 -8.10 -4.51
N GLY A 164 -7.28 -7.48 -5.67
CA GLY A 164 -6.66 -6.17 -5.86
C GLY A 164 -5.21 -6.25 -6.33
N PHE A 165 -4.93 -5.60 -7.45
CA PHE A 165 -3.59 -5.40 -7.99
C PHE A 165 -3.23 -3.91 -8.11
N ALA A 166 -4.21 -3.03 -8.37
CA ALA A 166 -3.96 -1.59 -8.43
C ALA A 166 -3.38 -1.07 -7.10
N PHE A 167 -2.56 -0.01 -7.15
CA PHE A 167 -1.88 0.47 -5.93
C PHE A 167 -2.85 1.03 -4.85
N LYS A 168 -4.04 1.45 -5.29
CA LYS A 168 -5.17 1.92 -4.49
C LYS A 168 -6.47 1.69 -5.25
N LYS A 169 -7.62 1.87 -4.59
CA LYS A 169 -8.92 1.80 -5.26
C LYS A 169 -9.15 2.94 -6.26
N ASP A 170 -10.17 2.76 -7.11
CA ASP A 170 -10.68 3.72 -8.10
C ASP A 170 -9.67 4.09 -9.21
N THR A 171 -8.73 3.21 -9.51
CA THR A 171 -7.77 3.38 -10.60
C THR A 171 -7.24 2.04 -11.12
N GLY A 172 -6.87 1.97 -12.40
CA GLY A 172 -6.11 0.86 -12.98
C GLY A 172 -4.59 1.07 -12.97
N ASP A 173 -4.07 2.06 -12.22
CA ASP A 173 -2.64 2.32 -12.11
C ASP A 173 -1.96 1.26 -11.22
N THR A 174 -0.94 0.60 -11.77
CA THR A 174 -0.22 -0.51 -11.14
C THR A 174 1.15 -0.14 -10.61
N ARG A 175 1.65 1.05 -10.93
CA ARG A 175 3.05 1.43 -10.68
C ARG A 175 3.40 1.35 -9.20
N GLU A 176 4.49 0.64 -8.89
CA GLU A 176 4.98 0.43 -7.52
C GLU A 176 3.88 -0.12 -6.59
N THR A 177 2.92 -0.88 -7.12
CA THR A 177 1.84 -1.43 -6.29
C THR A 177 2.39 -2.39 -5.24
N ALA A 178 1.87 -2.32 -4.01
CA ALA A 178 2.30 -3.26 -2.97
C ALA A 178 1.96 -4.72 -3.34
N SER A 179 0.94 -4.94 -4.18
CA SER A 179 0.54 -6.27 -4.65
C SER A 179 1.66 -6.98 -5.40
N VAL A 180 2.43 -6.29 -6.25
CA VAL A 180 3.48 -6.91 -7.08
C VAL A 180 4.59 -7.48 -6.21
N PHE A 181 4.98 -6.76 -5.15
CA PHE A 181 6.02 -7.21 -4.21
C PHE A 181 5.55 -8.39 -3.36
N VAL A 182 4.33 -8.34 -2.82
CA VAL A 182 3.77 -9.45 -2.02
C VAL A 182 3.63 -10.69 -2.89
N MET A 183 3.12 -10.55 -4.11
CA MET A 183 2.97 -11.65 -5.04
C MET A 183 4.32 -12.22 -5.48
N LYS A 184 5.32 -11.38 -5.76
CA LYS A 184 6.69 -11.84 -6.05
C LYS A 184 7.22 -12.73 -4.92
N ASP A 185 7.11 -12.30 -3.66
CA ASP A 185 7.57 -13.08 -2.52
C ASP A 185 6.81 -14.43 -2.39
N LEU A 186 5.52 -14.48 -2.77
CA LEU A 186 4.76 -15.74 -2.80
C LEU A 186 5.11 -16.64 -4.00
N LEU A 187 5.45 -16.05 -5.15
CA LEU A 187 5.96 -16.77 -6.32
C LEU A 187 7.31 -17.41 -6.04
N ASP A 188 8.19 -16.71 -5.31
CA ASP A 188 9.48 -17.25 -4.87
C ASP A 188 9.29 -18.52 -4.02
N GLU A 189 8.21 -18.56 -3.22
CA GLU A 189 7.78 -19.71 -2.42
C GLU A 189 6.93 -20.74 -3.19
N GLN A 190 6.86 -20.60 -4.52
CA GLN A 190 6.19 -21.50 -5.45
C GLN A 190 4.65 -21.58 -5.28
N ALA A 191 4.01 -20.50 -4.82
CA ALA A 191 2.55 -20.41 -4.75
C ALA A 191 1.90 -20.29 -6.14
N GLN A 192 0.64 -20.72 -6.24
CA GLN A 192 -0.22 -20.52 -7.41
C GLN A 192 -1.14 -19.33 -7.13
N LEU A 193 -1.02 -18.25 -7.90
CA LEU A 193 -1.72 -17.00 -7.65
C LEU A 193 -2.91 -16.84 -8.58
N HIS A 194 -4.10 -16.64 -7.99
CA HIS A 194 -5.33 -16.36 -8.73
C HIS A 194 -5.76 -14.92 -8.44
N VAL A 195 -5.61 -14.04 -9.42
CA VAL A 195 -5.67 -12.59 -9.22
C VAL A 195 -6.95 -12.04 -9.83
N TYR A 196 -7.69 -11.26 -9.05
CA TYR A 196 -8.79 -10.46 -9.55
C TYR A 196 -8.59 -8.99 -9.16
N ASP A 197 -8.69 -8.11 -10.14
CA ASP A 197 -8.79 -6.66 -9.95
C ASP A 197 -9.82 -6.12 -10.96
N PRO A 198 -10.75 -5.24 -10.54
CA PRO A 198 -11.82 -4.76 -11.42
C PRO A 198 -11.34 -3.81 -12.53
N GLN A 199 -10.13 -3.26 -12.45
CA GLN A 199 -9.63 -2.26 -13.42
C GLN A 199 -8.28 -2.61 -14.05
N VAL A 200 -7.52 -3.55 -13.49
CA VAL A 200 -6.20 -3.94 -14.02
C VAL A 200 -6.32 -5.14 -14.96
N LYS A 201 -5.75 -5.00 -16.16
CA LYS A 201 -5.67 -6.09 -17.16
C LYS A 201 -4.43 -6.95 -16.94
N ARG A 202 -4.49 -8.20 -17.42
CA ARG A 202 -3.36 -9.16 -17.38
C ARG A 202 -2.05 -8.54 -17.89
N ASP A 203 -2.05 -7.97 -19.09
CA ASP A 203 -0.84 -7.42 -19.69
C ASP A 203 -0.22 -6.29 -18.85
N GLN A 204 -1.05 -5.43 -18.25
CA GLN A 204 -0.58 -4.35 -17.36
C GLN A 204 0.08 -4.92 -16.10
N MET A 205 -0.48 -5.98 -15.54
CA MET A 205 0.09 -6.68 -14.39
C MET A 205 1.46 -7.29 -14.73
N PHE A 206 1.60 -7.97 -15.88
CA PHE A 206 2.88 -8.56 -16.28
C PHE A 206 3.94 -7.50 -16.62
N VAL A 207 3.56 -6.37 -17.21
CA VAL A 207 4.47 -5.22 -17.42
C VAL A 207 4.99 -4.70 -16.08
N GLU A 208 4.13 -4.59 -15.07
CA GLU A 208 4.55 -4.15 -13.73
C GLU A 208 5.47 -5.17 -13.04
N PHE A 209 5.19 -6.46 -13.18
CA PHE A 209 6.06 -7.53 -12.65
C PHE A 209 7.47 -7.48 -13.23
N ASP A 210 7.57 -7.32 -14.55
CA ASP A 210 8.85 -7.20 -15.25
C ASP A 210 9.58 -5.91 -14.81
N TYR A 211 8.91 -4.77 -14.85
CA TYR A 211 9.51 -3.48 -14.52
C TYR A 211 10.01 -3.40 -13.07
N THR A 212 9.17 -3.77 -12.11
CA THR A 212 9.41 -3.51 -10.68
C THR A 212 10.18 -4.64 -10.01
N CYS A 213 9.99 -5.88 -10.46
CA CYS A 213 10.53 -7.06 -9.80
C CYS A 213 11.43 -7.91 -10.72
N GLY A 214 11.58 -7.55 -11.99
CA GLY A 214 12.31 -8.36 -12.98
C GLY A 214 11.68 -9.73 -13.18
N VAL A 215 10.36 -9.86 -12.97
CA VAL A 215 9.62 -11.12 -13.08
C VAL A 215 9.04 -11.22 -14.49
N ASN A 216 9.68 -12.03 -15.33
CA ASN A 216 9.27 -12.31 -16.70
C ASN A 216 9.61 -13.76 -17.06
N THR A 217 9.38 -14.19 -18.30
CA THR A 217 9.61 -15.59 -18.72
C THR A 217 11.08 -15.99 -18.80
N GLU A 218 12.02 -15.04 -18.82
CA GLU A 218 13.47 -15.33 -18.78
C GLU A 218 13.93 -15.62 -17.36
N THR A 219 13.45 -14.85 -16.38
CA THR A 219 13.81 -14.98 -14.96
C THR A 219 12.93 -15.98 -14.20
N TYR A 220 11.67 -16.12 -14.60
CA TYR A 220 10.68 -17.05 -14.06
C TYR A 220 9.99 -17.81 -15.21
N PRO A 221 10.61 -18.89 -15.75
CA PRO A 221 10.09 -19.61 -16.92
C PRO A 221 8.67 -20.15 -16.78
N ALA A 222 8.20 -20.40 -15.54
CA ALA A 222 6.87 -20.92 -15.24
C ALA A 222 5.85 -19.83 -14.84
N VAL A 223 6.21 -18.53 -14.86
CA VAL A 223 5.38 -17.46 -14.27
C VAL A 223 3.98 -17.38 -14.86
N GLU A 224 3.82 -17.59 -16.17
CA GLU A 224 2.51 -17.55 -16.82
C GLU A 224 1.56 -18.64 -16.31
N GLY A 225 2.11 -19.81 -15.96
CA GLY A 225 1.37 -20.91 -15.35
C GLY A 225 1.13 -20.72 -13.85
N MET A 226 1.96 -19.91 -13.17
CA MET A 226 1.82 -19.62 -11.74
C MET A 226 0.85 -18.48 -11.44
N ILE A 227 0.56 -17.62 -12.42
CA ILE A 227 -0.36 -16.48 -12.26
C ILE A 227 -1.56 -16.62 -13.20
N THR A 228 -2.72 -16.90 -12.61
CA THR A 228 -4.01 -16.91 -13.30
C THR A 228 -4.76 -15.63 -13.01
N THR A 229 -5.19 -14.91 -14.06
CA THR A 229 -6.12 -13.78 -13.91
C THR A 229 -7.55 -14.28 -13.95
N SER A 230 -8.31 -14.01 -12.90
CA SER A 230 -9.67 -14.48 -12.70
C SER A 230 -10.68 -13.44 -13.21
N PRO A 231 -11.83 -13.86 -13.78
CA PRO A 231 -12.87 -12.95 -14.27
C PRO A 231 -13.68 -12.29 -13.16
N ASP A 232 -13.75 -12.90 -11.98
CA ASP A 232 -14.52 -12.43 -10.83
C ASP A 232 -13.88 -12.92 -9.51
N PRO A 233 -14.18 -12.29 -8.35
CA PRO A 233 -13.51 -12.62 -7.10
C PRO A 233 -13.88 -14.02 -6.58
N TYR A 234 -15.04 -14.57 -6.94
CA TYR A 234 -15.46 -15.91 -6.53
C TYR A 234 -14.64 -16.98 -7.25
N SER A 235 -14.43 -16.82 -8.56
CA SER A 235 -13.57 -17.70 -9.35
C SER A 235 -12.10 -17.67 -8.90
N ALA A 236 -11.62 -16.54 -8.39
CA ALA A 236 -10.28 -16.44 -7.81
C ALA A 236 -10.14 -17.28 -6.52
N CYS A 237 -11.21 -17.33 -5.73
CA CYS A 237 -11.25 -18.02 -4.44
C CYS A 237 -11.65 -19.51 -4.52
N ASP A 238 -12.14 -19.98 -5.67
CA ASP A 238 -12.56 -21.38 -5.83
C ASP A 238 -11.36 -22.33 -5.67
N GLY A 239 -11.42 -23.24 -4.69
CA GLY A 239 -10.31 -24.13 -4.33
C GLY A 239 -9.13 -23.45 -3.62
N ALA A 240 -9.18 -22.13 -3.38
CA ALA A 240 -8.07 -21.41 -2.77
C ALA A 240 -7.84 -21.82 -1.31
N HIS A 241 -6.58 -21.83 -0.87
CA HIS A 241 -6.20 -22.05 0.52
C HIS A 241 -6.25 -20.75 1.31
N ALA A 242 -5.93 -19.64 0.65
CA ALA A 242 -5.93 -18.32 1.24
C ALA A 242 -6.54 -17.29 0.29
N LEU A 243 -7.15 -16.28 0.89
CA LEU A 243 -7.59 -15.06 0.24
C LEU A 243 -6.80 -13.88 0.81
N ALA A 244 -6.13 -13.11 -0.04
CA ALA A 244 -5.41 -11.89 0.33
C ALA A 244 -6.07 -10.65 -0.29
N ILE A 245 -6.45 -9.68 0.55
CA ILE A 245 -6.89 -8.35 0.10
C ILE A 245 -5.69 -7.43 0.03
N LEU A 246 -5.29 -7.02 -1.17
CA LEU A 246 -4.12 -6.16 -1.37
C LEU A 246 -4.47 -4.76 -1.89
N THR A 247 -5.73 -4.53 -2.31
CA THR A 247 -6.25 -3.21 -2.69
C THR A 247 -7.63 -2.99 -2.08
N GLU A 248 -7.90 -1.79 -1.57
CA GLU A 248 -9.11 -1.46 -0.82
C GLU A 248 -10.37 -1.20 -1.66
N TRP A 249 -10.62 -1.98 -2.71
CA TRP A 249 -11.83 -1.85 -3.53
C TRP A 249 -13.09 -2.03 -2.68
N ASP A 250 -14.07 -1.13 -2.85
CA ASP A 250 -15.27 -1.14 -2.01
C ASP A 250 -16.14 -2.40 -2.25
N GLU A 251 -16.08 -2.99 -3.45
CA GLU A 251 -16.80 -4.23 -3.78
C GLU A 251 -16.38 -5.42 -2.92
N PHE A 252 -15.13 -5.46 -2.44
CA PHE A 252 -14.62 -6.55 -1.62
C PHE A 252 -15.30 -6.58 -0.24
N LYS A 253 -15.78 -5.45 0.26
CA LYS A 253 -16.43 -5.35 1.58
C LYS A 253 -17.75 -6.10 1.67
N THR A 254 -18.42 -6.30 0.54
CA THR A 254 -19.80 -6.80 0.47
C THR A 254 -19.92 -8.12 -0.30
N LEU A 255 -18.81 -8.82 -0.53
CA LEU A 255 -18.83 -10.16 -1.15
C LEU A 255 -19.57 -11.17 -0.27
N ASP A 256 -20.15 -12.20 -0.89
CA ASP A 256 -20.69 -13.34 -0.15
C ASP A 256 -19.55 -14.24 0.35
N TYR A 257 -19.04 -13.90 1.53
CA TYR A 257 -17.97 -14.64 2.18
C TYR A 257 -18.37 -16.05 2.64
N ARG A 258 -19.66 -16.36 2.79
CA ARG A 258 -20.10 -17.74 3.07
C ARG A 258 -19.97 -18.60 1.82
N ARG A 259 -20.33 -18.06 0.66
CA ARG A 259 -20.08 -18.72 -0.63
C ARG A 259 -18.60 -18.94 -0.88
N ILE A 260 -17.77 -17.91 -0.64
CA ILE A 260 -16.30 -18.02 -0.76
C ILE A 260 -15.77 -19.10 0.19
N TYR A 261 -16.17 -19.06 1.46
CA TYR A 261 -15.75 -20.07 2.44
C TYR A 261 -16.10 -21.49 2.00
N ALA A 262 -17.31 -21.72 1.49
CA ALA A 262 -17.75 -23.05 1.06
C ALA A 262 -16.89 -23.61 -0.10
N ALA A 263 -16.38 -22.75 -0.98
CA ALA A 263 -15.58 -23.15 -2.14
C ALA A 263 -14.07 -23.29 -1.86
N MET A 264 -13.57 -22.69 -0.78
CA MET A 264 -12.14 -22.74 -0.43
C MET A 264 -11.70 -24.08 0.17
N ALA A 265 -10.40 -24.38 0.09
CA ALA A 265 -9.78 -25.45 0.86
C ALA A 265 -9.83 -25.17 2.37
N LYS A 266 -9.63 -26.20 3.21
CA LYS A 266 -9.65 -26.07 4.67
C LYS A 266 -8.30 -26.49 5.30
N PRO A 267 -7.80 -25.77 6.31
CA PRO A 267 -8.32 -24.50 6.84
C PRO A 267 -8.27 -23.36 5.81
N ALA A 268 -9.27 -22.47 5.86
CA ALA A 268 -9.40 -21.36 4.91
C ALA A 268 -8.89 -20.07 5.55
N PHE A 269 -7.88 -19.46 4.94
CA PHE A 269 -7.23 -18.26 5.49
C PHE A 269 -7.70 -16.98 4.79
N VAL A 270 -7.85 -15.90 5.56
CA VAL A 270 -8.02 -14.54 5.04
C VAL A 270 -6.89 -13.66 5.57
N PHE A 271 -6.20 -12.98 4.66
CA PHE A 271 -5.19 -11.98 4.95
C PHE A 271 -5.66 -10.61 4.46
N ASP A 272 -6.14 -9.78 5.38
CA ASP A 272 -6.60 -8.44 5.07
C ASP A 272 -5.45 -7.42 5.18
N GLY A 273 -4.83 -7.12 4.04
CA GLY A 273 -3.76 -6.14 3.93
C GLY A 273 -4.23 -4.68 3.94
N ARG A 274 -5.54 -4.42 4.03
CA ARG A 274 -6.13 -3.08 3.92
C ARG A 274 -7.09 -2.73 5.06
N ASN A 275 -7.36 -3.68 5.97
CA ASN A 275 -8.29 -3.51 7.10
C ASN A 275 -9.67 -3.02 6.67
N ILE A 276 -10.21 -3.60 5.59
CA ILE A 276 -11.53 -3.23 5.05
C ILE A 276 -12.65 -4.23 5.35
N LEU A 277 -12.30 -5.42 5.82
CA LEU A 277 -13.27 -6.49 6.05
C LEU A 277 -13.80 -6.50 7.49
N ASP A 278 -14.99 -7.08 7.67
CA ASP A 278 -15.51 -7.42 9.00
C ASP A 278 -14.85 -8.72 9.48
N HIS A 279 -13.74 -8.58 10.20
CA HIS A 279 -12.96 -9.73 10.68
C HIS A 279 -13.74 -10.60 11.67
N ALA A 280 -14.67 -10.04 12.44
CA ALA A 280 -15.47 -10.82 13.39
C ALA A 280 -16.49 -11.70 12.64
N ALA A 281 -17.18 -11.13 11.64
CA ALA A 281 -18.09 -11.88 10.79
C ALA A 281 -17.38 -13.02 10.03
N LEU A 282 -16.17 -12.77 9.53
CA LEU A 282 -15.37 -13.80 8.84
C LEU A 282 -14.96 -14.95 9.77
N ARG A 283 -14.52 -14.64 11.01
CA ARG A 283 -14.22 -15.67 12.01
C ARG A 283 -15.45 -16.48 12.38
N ALA A 284 -16.62 -15.84 12.48
CA ALA A 284 -17.88 -16.53 12.76
C ALA A 284 -18.31 -17.49 11.63
N ILE A 285 -17.91 -17.24 10.39
CA ILE A 285 -18.09 -18.18 9.26
C ILE A 285 -17.14 -19.38 9.38
N GLY A 286 -15.94 -19.17 9.95
CA GLY A 286 -14.94 -20.21 10.17
C GLY A 286 -13.60 -19.95 9.49
N PHE A 287 -13.34 -18.73 8.99
CA PHE A 287 -12.04 -18.35 8.44
C PHE A 287 -10.99 -18.17 9.54
N GLU A 288 -9.74 -18.53 9.23
CA GLU A 288 -8.57 -18.06 9.97
C GLU A 288 -8.18 -16.66 9.45
N VAL A 289 -8.47 -15.63 10.24
CA VAL A 289 -8.37 -14.24 9.82
C VAL A 289 -7.15 -13.55 10.42
N HIS A 290 -6.24 -13.13 9.56
CA HIS A 290 -5.10 -12.29 9.89
C HIS A 290 -5.25 -10.92 9.21
N ALA A 291 -5.01 -9.85 9.96
CA ALA A 291 -5.10 -8.49 9.45
C ALA A 291 -3.96 -7.64 10.01
N ILE A 292 -3.61 -6.57 9.29
CA ILE A 292 -2.48 -5.71 9.65
C ILE A 292 -2.79 -4.97 10.95
N GLY A 293 -1.88 -5.07 11.92
CA GLY A 293 -2.00 -4.36 13.19
C GLY A 293 -3.14 -4.81 14.09
N LYS A 294 -3.64 -6.03 13.89
CA LYS A 294 -4.64 -6.66 14.77
C LYS A 294 -4.00 -7.78 15.59
N PRO A 295 -4.46 -8.01 16.84
CA PRO A 295 -4.03 -9.16 17.63
C PRO A 295 -4.29 -10.46 16.86
N ASP A 296 -3.29 -11.35 16.87
CA ASP A 296 -3.47 -12.70 16.34
C ASP A 296 -4.24 -13.54 17.38
N PRO A 297 -5.43 -14.08 17.06
CA PRO A 297 -6.22 -14.86 18.00
C PRO A 297 -5.48 -16.10 18.53
N ALA A 298 -4.52 -16.65 17.77
CA ALA A 298 -3.73 -17.80 18.20
C ALA A 298 -2.69 -17.45 19.26
N VAL A 299 -2.23 -16.19 19.30
CA VAL A 299 -1.22 -15.70 20.24
C VAL A 299 -1.86 -15.01 21.44
N HIS A 300 -2.94 -14.24 21.20
CA HIS A 300 -3.64 -13.44 22.20
C HIS A 300 -5.13 -13.83 22.26
N PRO A 301 -5.48 -14.99 22.85
CA PRO A 301 -6.87 -15.39 22.97
C PRO A 301 -7.63 -14.46 23.93
N GLY A 302 -8.69 -13.80 23.44
CA GLY A 302 -9.60 -12.99 24.25
C GLY A 302 -9.36 -11.47 24.25
N CYS A 303 -8.44 -10.97 23.42
CA CYS A 303 -8.32 -9.54 23.08
C CYS A 303 -9.28 -9.13 21.96
#